data_AF-A0A644ZFA2-F1
#
_entry.id   AF-A0A644ZFA2-F1
#
_cell.length_a   1.000
_cell.length_b   1.000
_cell.length_c   1.000
_cell.angle_alpha   90.00
_cell.angle_beta   90.00
_cell.angle_gamma   90.00
#
_symmetry.space_group_name_H-M   'P 1'
#
loop_
_entity.id
_entity.type
_entity.pdbx_description
1 polymer ?
#
loop_
_entity_poly.entity_id
_entity_poly.type
_entity_poly.pdbx_seq_one_letter_code
_entity_poly.pdbx_strand_id
1 'polypeptide(L)'
;MALIAPYTQLCGPLWAAVTAAVSQRYKEGPEAMESIWSGVGTFRISTFFAVACVPISSLLTPVLPVALSLTLLVQGYICTRLAMVMCKNDVERGICGVMGAVLATRGAAWGLATGLVLHFILYFYSVRKKAGETKAAVEVNK
;
A
#
# COMPACT_ATOMS: atom_id res chain seq x y z
N MET A 1 -20.29 -14.60 11.92
CA MET A 1 -18.96 -14.21 12.43
C MET A 1 -18.85 -12.69 12.58
N ALA A 2 -19.79 -12.06 13.29
CA ALA A 2 -19.79 -10.62 13.59
C ALA A 2 -20.30 -10.33 15.02
N LEU A 3 -20.92 -11.33 15.66
CA LEU A 3 -21.49 -11.23 17.01
C LEU A 3 -20.56 -11.75 18.12
N ILE A 4 -19.44 -12.42 17.78
CA ILE A 4 -18.57 -13.11 18.77
C ILE A 4 -17.14 -12.53 18.80
N ALA A 5 -16.73 -11.74 17.79
CA ALA A 5 -15.43 -11.09 17.76
C ALA A 5 -15.53 -9.74 17.02
N PRO A 6 -15.56 -8.60 17.74
CA PRO A 6 -15.77 -7.28 17.14
C PRO A 6 -14.45 -6.71 16.60
N TYR A 7 -13.77 -7.46 15.74
CA TYR A 7 -12.60 -6.97 15.00
C TYR A 7 -12.64 -7.49 13.57
N THR A 8 -13.37 -6.76 12.72
CA THR A 8 -13.53 -7.02 11.29
C THR A 8 -12.22 -6.97 10.50
N GLN A 9 -11.14 -6.38 11.05
CA GLN A 9 -9.79 -6.48 10.46
C GLN A 9 -9.24 -7.92 10.40
N LEU A 10 -9.84 -8.86 11.13
CA LEU A 10 -9.36 -10.24 11.25
C LEU A 10 -10.19 -11.28 10.48
N CYS A 11 -11.34 -10.92 9.92
CA CYS A 11 -12.25 -11.87 9.27
C CYS A 11 -12.00 -12.08 7.77
N GLY A 12 -10.92 -11.52 7.22
CA GLY A 12 -10.39 -11.89 5.91
C GLY A 12 -8.99 -12.50 6.07
N PRO A 13 -8.67 -13.64 5.42
CA PRO A 13 -7.37 -14.31 5.54
C PRO A 13 -6.17 -13.51 5.01
N LEU A 14 -6.34 -12.28 4.48
CA LEU A 14 -5.27 -11.41 4.05
C LEU A 14 -5.66 -9.94 4.27
N TRP A 15 -4.99 -9.25 5.19
CA TRP A 15 -4.90 -7.79 5.12
C TRP A 15 -3.93 -7.44 4.00
N ALA A 16 -4.36 -6.65 3.01
CA ALA A 16 -3.62 -6.35 1.78
C ALA A 16 -2.16 -5.96 2.00
N ALA A 17 -1.87 -5.35 3.15
CA ALA A 17 -0.55 -4.85 3.45
C ALA A 17 0.33 -5.80 4.27
N VAL A 18 -0.24 -6.80 4.97
CA VAL A 18 0.54 -7.98 5.38
C VAL A 18 0.97 -8.74 4.13
N THR A 19 0.07 -8.92 3.16
CA THR A 19 0.40 -9.53 1.87
C THR A 19 1.45 -8.72 1.12
N ALA A 20 1.33 -7.39 1.10
CA ALA A 20 2.32 -6.54 0.47
C ALA A 20 3.68 -6.63 1.18
N ALA A 21 3.73 -6.55 2.51
CA ALA A 21 4.96 -6.67 3.29
C ALA A 21 5.63 -8.04 3.11
N VAL A 22 4.85 -9.13 3.14
CA VAL A 22 5.33 -10.49 2.85
C VAL A 22 5.86 -10.59 1.41
N SER A 23 5.17 -9.98 0.44
CA SER A 23 5.64 -9.97 -0.96
C SER A 23 6.89 -9.14 -1.17
N GLN A 24 7.09 -8.06 -0.40
CA GLN A 24 8.31 -7.26 -0.40
C GLN A 24 9.47 -8.07 0.18
N ARG A 25 9.26 -8.71 1.35
CA ARG A 25 10.26 -9.61 1.94
C ARG A 25 10.61 -10.79 1.06
N TYR A 26 9.63 -11.34 0.36
CA TYR A 26 9.87 -12.41 -0.61
C TYR A 26 10.70 -11.93 -1.81
N LYS A 27 10.55 -10.67 -2.23
CA LYS A 27 11.38 -10.05 -3.28
C LYS A 27 12.80 -9.72 -2.84
N GLU A 28 13.05 -9.57 -1.54
CA GLU A 28 14.39 -9.32 -0.97
C GLU A 28 15.31 -10.55 -0.99
N GLY A 29 14.76 -11.75 -1.22
CA GLY A 29 15.52 -12.95 -1.53
C GLY A 29 15.24 -14.15 -0.61
N PRO A 30 15.85 -15.32 -0.92
CA PRO A 30 15.62 -16.57 -0.20
C PRO A 30 16.10 -16.55 1.25
N GLU A 31 17.04 -15.67 1.63
CA GLU A 31 17.48 -15.51 3.03
C GLU A 31 16.45 -14.84 3.93
N ALA A 32 15.57 -13.99 3.36
CA ALA A 32 14.52 -13.33 4.12
C ALA A 32 13.24 -14.17 4.22
N MET A 33 12.95 -14.98 3.20
CA MET A 33 11.74 -15.81 3.16
C MET A 33 11.74 -16.89 2.07
N GLU A 34 11.74 -18.17 2.45
CA GLU A 34 11.77 -19.29 1.50
C GLU A 34 10.42 -19.53 0.78
N SER A 35 9.29 -19.19 1.40
CA SER A 35 7.97 -19.27 0.75
C SER A 35 6.96 -18.27 1.33
N ILE A 36 6.09 -17.73 0.46
CA ILE A 36 4.96 -16.85 0.85
C ILE A 36 4.07 -17.53 1.92
N TRP A 37 3.94 -18.85 1.83
CA TRP A 37 3.14 -19.67 2.75
C TRP A 37 3.70 -19.71 4.17
N SER A 38 5.02 -19.62 4.35
CA SER A 38 5.66 -19.63 5.66
C SER A 38 5.29 -18.39 6.51
N GLY A 39 5.24 -17.20 5.90
CA GLY A 39 4.88 -15.98 6.64
C GLY A 39 3.39 -15.82 6.87
N VAL A 40 2.57 -16.20 5.88
CA VAL A 40 1.11 -16.25 6.09
C VAL A 40 0.75 -17.31 7.14
N GLY A 41 1.47 -18.43 7.17
CA GLY A 41 1.33 -19.50 8.16
C GLY A 41 1.71 -19.06 9.58
N THR A 42 2.86 -18.40 9.74
CA THR A 42 3.32 -17.86 11.04
C THR A 42 2.35 -16.82 11.59
N PHE A 43 1.79 -15.98 10.72
CA PHE A 43 0.79 -14.99 11.10
C PHE A 43 -0.52 -15.63 11.62
N ARG A 44 -0.97 -16.73 11.00
CA ARG A 44 -2.13 -17.51 11.48
C ARG A 44 -1.88 -18.19 12.82
N ILE A 45 -0.68 -18.76 13.01
CA ILE A 45 -0.29 -19.37 14.29
C ILE A 45 -0.23 -18.30 15.39
N SER A 46 0.37 -17.14 15.12
CA SER A 46 0.39 -15.97 16.02
C SER A 46 -1.02 -15.54 16.45
N THR A 47 -1.94 -15.47 15.49
CA THR A 47 -3.34 -15.12 15.78
C THR A 47 -4.04 -16.16 16.65
N PHE A 48 -3.76 -17.44 16.43
CA PHE A 48 -4.30 -18.52 17.25
C PHE A 48 -3.81 -18.45 18.71
N PHE A 49 -2.53 -18.14 18.92
CA PHE A 49 -1.98 -17.88 20.25
C PHE A 49 -2.57 -16.61 20.89
N ALA A 50 -2.76 -15.54 20.12
CA ALA A 50 -3.36 -14.31 20.61
C ALA A 50 -4.82 -14.52 21.08
N VAL A 51 -5.60 -15.33 20.34
CA VAL A 51 -6.97 -15.71 20.73
C VAL A 51 -6.97 -16.57 21.99
N ALA A 52 -6.01 -17.48 22.14
CA ALA A 52 -5.86 -18.27 23.36
C ALA A 52 -5.51 -17.41 24.60
N CYS A 53 -4.83 -16.28 24.40
CA CYS A 53 -4.49 -15.31 25.44
C CYS A 53 -5.54 -14.20 25.65
N VAL A 54 -6.68 -14.21 24.94
CA VAL A 54 -7.79 -13.26 25.10
C VAL A 54 -8.23 -13.06 26.57
N PRO A 55 -8.36 -14.09 27.42
CA PRO A 55 -8.74 -13.86 28.82
C PRO A 55 -7.70 -13.04 29.61
N ILE A 56 -6.40 -13.14 29.27
CA ILE A 56 -5.31 -12.39 29.90
C ILE A 56 -5.25 -10.94 29.39
N SER A 57 -5.70 -10.70 28.15
CA SER A 57 -5.67 -9.37 27.51
C SER A 57 -6.54 -8.30 28.19
N SER A 58 -7.50 -8.70 29.03
CA SER A 58 -8.34 -7.77 29.79
C SER A 58 -7.54 -6.87 30.73
N LEU A 59 -6.41 -7.35 31.25
CA LEU A 59 -5.46 -6.57 32.07
C LEU A 59 -4.56 -5.64 31.23
N LEU A 60 -4.49 -5.87 29.92
CA LEU A 60 -3.66 -5.14 28.95
C LEU A 60 -4.47 -4.18 28.06
N THR A 61 -5.75 -3.95 28.38
CA THR A 61 -6.64 -2.96 27.71
C THR A 61 -5.96 -1.62 27.34
N PRO A 62 -5.05 -1.03 28.16
CA PRO A 62 -4.35 0.20 27.75
C PRO A 62 -3.23 0.00 26.70
N VAL A 63 -2.66 -1.20 26.56
CA VAL A 63 -1.54 -1.46 25.64
C VAL A 63 -1.99 -1.82 24.22
N LEU A 64 -3.19 -2.42 24.08
CA LEU A 64 -3.75 -2.81 22.78
C LEU A 64 -3.89 -1.64 21.79
N PRO A 65 -4.47 -0.47 22.15
CA PRO A 65 -4.59 0.64 21.21
C PRO A 65 -3.24 1.20 20.78
N VAL A 66 -2.24 1.20 21.67
CA VAL A 66 -0.87 1.66 21.35
C VAL A 66 -0.22 0.75 20.31
N ALA A 67 -0.34 -0.57 20.48
CA ALA A 67 0.19 -1.54 19.53
C ALA A 67 -0.47 -1.44 18.14
N LEU A 68 -1.78 -1.21 18.09
CA LEU A 68 -2.52 -1.03 16.84
C LEU A 68 -2.13 0.26 16.11
N SER A 69 -1.94 1.37 16.85
CA SER A 69 -1.46 2.62 16.29
C SER A 69 -0.05 2.48 15.71
N LEU A 70 0.88 1.86 16.44
CA LEU A 70 2.24 1.60 15.95
C LEU A 70 2.21 0.72 14.68
N THR A 71 1.37 -0.30 14.65
CA THR A 71 1.22 -1.19 13.49
C THR A 71 0.70 -0.43 12.27
N LEU A 72 -0.32 0.42 12.43
CA LEU A 72 -0.85 1.26 11.34
C LEU A 72 0.19 2.25 10.80
N LEU A 73 1.03 2.82 11.69
CA LEU A 73 2.12 3.71 11.29
C LEU A 73 3.18 2.98 10.47
N VAL A 74 3.68 1.84 10.98
CA VAL A 74 4.70 1.03 10.27
C VAL A 74 4.19 0.61 8.90
N GLN A 75 2.94 0.19 8.83
CA GLN A 75 2.38 -0.25 7.56
C GLN A 75 2.10 0.90 6.59
N GLY A 76 1.61 2.05 7.09
CA GLY A 76 1.46 3.26 6.29
C GLY A 76 2.80 3.70 5.67
N TYR A 77 3.89 3.61 6.44
CA TYR A 77 5.24 3.88 5.95
C TYR A 77 5.67 2.89 4.86
N ILE A 78 5.54 1.58 5.08
CA ILE A 78 5.93 0.54 4.11
C ILE A 78 5.15 0.70 2.79
N CYS A 79 3.83 0.91 2.86
CA CYS A 79 3.01 1.11 1.67
C CYS A 79 3.41 2.36 0.89
N THR A 80 3.75 3.45 1.57
CA THR A 80 4.22 4.69 0.94
C THR A 80 5.58 4.49 0.28
N ARG A 81 6.52 3.82 0.97
CA ARG A 81 7.85 3.46 0.43
C ARG A 81 7.72 2.60 -0.82
N LEU A 82 6.85 1.59 -0.78
CA LEU A 82 6.61 0.69 -1.91
C LEU A 82 6.02 1.45 -3.10
N ALA A 83 5.03 2.32 -2.88
CA ALA A 83 4.44 3.14 -3.95
C ALA A 83 5.50 3.98 -4.68
N MET A 84 6.44 4.57 -3.93
CA MET A 84 7.55 5.35 -4.50
C MET A 84 8.53 4.50 -5.32
N VAL A 85 8.80 3.26 -4.89
CA VAL A 85 9.67 2.31 -5.63
C VAL A 85 8.99 1.79 -6.90
N MET A 86 7.66 1.68 -6.90
CA MET A 86 6.90 1.27 -8.10
C MET A 86 6.89 2.33 -9.21
N CYS A 87 7.13 3.60 -8.89
CA CYS A 87 7.20 4.68 -9.87
C CYS A 87 8.53 4.66 -10.62
N LYS A 88 8.47 4.54 -11.96
CA LYS A 88 9.67 4.45 -12.82
C LYS A 88 10.16 5.82 -13.30
N ASN A 89 9.24 6.74 -13.53
CA ASN A 89 9.54 8.07 -14.04
C ASN A 89 9.53 9.13 -12.91
N ASP A 90 10.36 10.17 -13.03
CA ASP A 90 10.36 11.29 -12.08
C ASP A 90 9.01 12.01 -12.03
N VAL A 91 8.29 12.04 -13.16
CA VAL A 91 6.93 12.59 -13.25
C VAL A 91 5.92 11.75 -12.46
N GLU A 92 6.02 10.42 -12.51
CA GLU A 92 5.16 9.51 -11.73
C GLU A 92 5.43 9.65 -10.23
N ARG A 93 6.70 9.82 -9.85
CA ARG A 93 7.09 10.12 -8.45
C ARG A 93 6.52 11.45 -7.98
N GLY A 94 6.52 12.47 -8.83
CA GLY A 94 5.87 13.76 -8.55
C GLY A 94 4.36 13.62 -8.32
N ILE A 95 3.66 12.88 -9.18
CA ILE A 95 2.21 12.59 -9.02
C ILE A 95 1.97 11.82 -7.71
N CYS A 96 2.78 10.80 -7.42
CA CYS A 96 2.67 10.00 -6.20
C CYS A 96 2.88 10.85 -4.94
N GLY A 97 3.84 11.79 -4.95
CA GLY A 97 4.08 12.72 -3.86
C GLY A 97 2.91 13.68 -3.62
N VAL A 98 2.38 14.28 -4.69
CA VAL A 98 1.20 15.18 -4.61
C VAL A 98 -0.03 14.41 -4.12
N MET A 99 -0.27 13.21 -4.66
CA MET A 99 -1.35 12.33 -4.22
C MET A 99 -1.24 11.99 -2.72
N GLY A 100 -0.02 11.69 -2.23
CA GLY A 100 0.24 11.44 -0.81
C GLY A 100 -0.02 12.65 0.09
N ALA A 101 0.38 13.85 -0.35
CA ALA A 101 0.14 15.10 0.39
C ALA A 101 -1.36 15.42 0.50
N VAL A 102 -2.13 15.20 -0.57
CA VAL A 102 -3.59 15.39 -0.54
C VAL A 102 -4.28 14.33 0.32
N LEU A 103 -3.80 13.08 0.28
CA LEU A 103 -4.32 12.00 1.12
C LEU A 103 -4.18 12.34 2.61
N ALA A 104 -3.03 12.89 3.02
CA ALA A 104 -2.76 13.28 4.41
C ALA A 104 -3.61 14.47 4.89
N THR A 105 -4.00 15.38 3.99
CA THR A 105 -4.69 16.64 4.37
C THR A 105 -6.21 16.57 4.20
N ARG A 106 -6.70 15.92 3.15
CA ARG A 106 -8.12 15.91 2.75
C ARG A 106 -8.74 14.51 2.82
N GLY A 107 -7.95 13.48 3.12
CA GLY A 107 -8.40 12.10 3.23
C GLY A 107 -8.31 11.30 1.92
N ALA A 108 -8.59 10.00 2.03
CA ALA A 108 -8.34 9.02 0.96
C ALA A 108 -9.12 9.29 -0.34
N ALA A 109 -10.39 9.72 -0.24
CA ALA A 109 -11.22 10.00 -1.41
C ALA A 109 -10.66 11.14 -2.27
N TRP A 110 -10.19 12.22 -1.63
CA TRP A 110 -9.61 13.38 -2.30
C TRP A 110 -8.20 13.11 -2.84
N GLY A 111 -7.41 12.30 -2.12
CA GLY A 111 -6.13 11.81 -2.62
C GLY A 111 -6.29 11.01 -3.92
N LEU A 112 -7.22 10.07 -3.95
CA LEU A 112 -7.47 9.25 -5.15
C LEU A 112 -8.00 10.10 -6.32
N ALA A 113 -8.92 11.03 -6.06
CA ALA A 113 -9.45 11.93 -7.09
C ALA A 113 -8.36 12.81 -7.71
N THR A 114 -7.50 13.42 -6.89
CA THR A 114 -6.41 14.28 -7.38
C THR A 114 -5.35 13.48 -8.15
N GLY A 115 -5.00 12.28 -7.68
CA GLY A 115 -4.11 11.37 -8.41
C GLY A 115 -4.65 10.99 -9.79
N LEU A 116 -5.94 10.66 -9.88
CA LEU A 116 -6.59 10.28 -11.15
C LEU A 116 -6.64 11.45 -12.14
N VAL A 117 -7.03 12.64 -11.66
CA VAL A 117 -7.09 13.86 -12.50
C VAL A 117 -5.71 14.21 -13.04
N LEU A 118 -4.68 14.18 -12.19
CA LEU A 118 -3.33 14.52 -12.59
C LEU A 118 -2.74 13.50 -13.58
N HIS A 119 -3.01 12.21 -13.36
CA HIS A 119 -2.62 11.15 -14.29
C HIS A 119 -3.28 11.32 -15.67
N PHE A 120 -4.58 11.64 -15.71
CA PHE A 120 -5.31 11.88 -16.96
C PHE A 120 -4.78 13.09 -17.72
N ILE A 121 -4.56 14.22 -17.05
CA ILE A 121 -4.00 15.43 -17.67
C ILE A 121 -2.66 15.12 -18.32
N LEU A 122 -1.78 14.40 -17.63
CA LEU A 122 -0.44 14.11 -18.11
C LEU A 122 -0.43 13.06 -19.24
N TYR A 123 -1.35 12.08 -19.19
CA TYR A 123 -1.58 11.14 -20.29
C TYR A 123 -2.04 11.88 -21.56
N PHE A 124 -3.03 12.77 -21.46
CA PHE A 124 -3.48 13.57 -22.61
C PHE A 124 -2.38 14.50 -23.14
N TYR A 125 -1.58 15.09 -22.25
CA TYR A 125 -0.47 15.96 -22.65
C TYR A 125 0.64 15.21 -23.38
N SER A 126 1.00 14.01 -22.90
CA SER A 126 2.01 13.15 -23.54
C SER A 126 1.54 12.57 -24.88
N VAL A 127 0.25 12.23 -25.02
CA VAL A 127 -0.35 11.88 -26.31
C VAL A 127 -0.27 13.05 -27.30
N ARG A 128 -0.58 14.27 -26.87
CA ARG A 128 -0.47 15.46 -27.74
C ARG A 128 0.96 15.79 -28.12
N LYS A 129 1.93 15.63 -27.21
CA LYS A 129 3.35 15.84 -27.51
C LYS A 129 3.86 14.84 -28.56
N LYS A 130 3.53 13.55 -28.41
CA LYS A 130 3.86 12.53 -29.43
C LYS A 130 3.21 12.84 -30.79
N ALA A 131 1.98 13.35 -30.81
CA ALA A 131 1.31 13.75 -32.05
C ALA A 131 2.00 14.96 -32.72
N GLY A 132 2.58 15.88 -31.94
CA GLY A 132 3.38 17.00 -32.46
C GLY A 132 4.74 16.57 -33.02
N GLU A 133 5.46 15.69 -32.32
CA GLU A 133 6.76 15.16 -32.76
C GLU A 133 6.62 14.27 -34.01
N THR A 134 5.54 13.48 -34.10
CA THR A 134 5.24 12.67 -35.30
C THR A 134 4.93 13.54 -36.52
N LYS A 135 4.26 14.68 -36.33
CA LYS A 135 3.99 15.63 -37.43
C LYS A 135 5.27 16.37 -37.88
N ALA A 136 6.11 16.78 -36.93
CA ALA A 136 7.40 17.42 -37.25
C ALA A 136 8.37 16.46 -37.96
N ALA A 137 8.42 15.17 -37.59
CA ALA A 137 9.26 14.18 -38.26
C ALA A 137 8.82 13.85 -39.70
N VAL A 138 7.53 14.04 -40.02
CA VAL A 138 6.97 13.85 -41.37
C VAL A 138 7.22 15.06 -42.27
N GLU A 139 7.32 16.28 -41.73
CA GLU A 139 7.65 17.48 -42.51
C GLU A 139 9.15 17.64 -42.82
N VAL A 140 10.05 17.08 -41.99
CA VAL A 140 11.50 17.14 -42.24
C VAL A 140 11.98 16.10 -43.27
N ASN A 141 11.17 15.07 -43.57
CA ASN A 141 11.47 14.02 -44.55
C ASN A 141 10.73 14.22 -45.89
N LYS A 142 10.35 15.46 -46.20
CA LYS A 142 9.72 15.86 -47.45
C LYS A 142 10.47 17.05 -48.04
#